data_AF-A0A537VKJ2-F1
#
_entry.id   AF-A0A537VKJ2-F1
#
_cell.length_a   1.000
_cell.length_b   1.000
_cell.length_c   1.000
_cell.angle_alpha   90.00
_cell.angle_beta   90.00
_cell.angle_gamma   90.00
#
_symmetry.space_group_name_H-M   'P 1'
#
loop_
_entity.id
_entity.type
_entity.pdbx_description
1 polymer ?
#
loop_
_entity_poly.entity_id
_entity_poly.type
_entity_poly.pdbx_seq_one_letter_code
_entity_poly.pdbx_strand_id
1 'polypeptide(L)'
;MDQRPVGAIRWERRSKPGGDDRWLARLEPRDARTFRRLVLPLVPRIERSIGPGSYAVRAAADGRLRPWPGARSAWRRAIRRSLVAATGSIVIVSDVRDCYPSVGERALEAIGCSRELGSFLRALADAGVRGLPVGPDPSAILANGVLAHADRLAAAAGCRPIRWVDDVVFAAAGPGGAIRAFDAWRRGLAELGLEAHDGKTRMFTDIGEALFAIGTSGGSDVRHGDHGIIPEP
;
A
#
# COMPACT_ATOMS: atom_id res chain seq x y z
N MET A 1 -17.04 8.17 -27.40
CA MET A 1 -16.24 9.30 -26.90
C MET A 1 -14.80 8.96 -27.16
N ASP A 2 -14.19 9.66 -28.10
CA ASP A 2 -12.79 9.45 -28.48
C ASP A 2 -11.89 9.91 -27.32
N GLN A 3 -11.10 9.00 -26.75
CA GLN A 3 -10.24 9.34 -25.62
C GLN A 3 -9.00 10.05 -26.16
N ARG A 4 -8.81 11.30 -25.74
CA ARG A 4 -7.58 12.06 -26.01
C ARG A 4 -6.36 11.26 -25.49
N PRO A 5 -5.22 11.27 -26.21
CA PRO A 5 -3.99 10.68 -25.72
C PRO A 5 -3.52 11.34 -24.41
N VAL A 6 -2.93 10.54 -23.53
CA VAL A 6 -2.24 11.02 -22.34
C VAL A 6 -1.01 11.83 -22.73
N GLY A 7 -0.63 12.80 -21.90
CA GLY A 7 0.59 13.58 -22.05
C GLY A 7 1.86 12.77 -21.76
N ALA A 8 3.01 13.41 -21.92
CA ALA A 8 4.29 12.74 -21.71
C ALA A 8 4.52 12.41 -20.22
N ILE A 9 4.99 11.20 -19.94
CA ILE A 9 5.36 10.77 -18.58
C ILE A 9 6.80 11.18 -18.31
N ARG A 10 7.02 12.00 -17.28
CA ARG A 10 8.36 12.33 -16.80
C ARG A 10 8.73 11.38 -15.67
N TRP A 11 9.90 10.75 -15.76
CA TRP A 11 10.39 9.84 -14.75
C TRP A 11 11.39 10.55 -13.84
N GLU A 12 11.12 10.54 -12.53
CA GLU A 12 12.02 11.07 -11.51
C GLU A 12 12.62 9.91 -10.73
N ARG A 13 13.95 9.84 -10.68
CA ARG A 13 14.68 8.86 -9.88
C ARG A 13 14.85 9.36 -8.45
N ARG A 14 14.47 8.56 -7.46
CA ARG A 14 14.74 8.82 -6.04
C ARG A 14 15.42 7.62 -5.38
N SER A 15 16.57 7.85 -4.77
CA SER A 15 17.29 6.80 -4.06
C SER A 15 16.61 6.46 -2.74
N LYS A 16 16.48 5.17 -2.45
CA LYS A 16 15.97 4.66 -1.17
C LYS A 16 17.11 4.55 -0.16
N PRO A 17 16.82 4.70 1.14
CA PRO A 17 17.71 4.24 2.20
C PRO A 17 17.90 2.72 2.07
N GLY A 18 19.07 2.29 1.60
CA GLY A 18 19.37 0.90 1.25
C GLY A 18 20.04 0.69 -0.11
N GLY A 19 20.14 1.75 -0.94
CA GLY A 19 20.93 1.74 -2.19
C GLY A 19 20.12 1.50 -3.47
N ASP A 20 18.88 1.05 -3.37
CA ASP A 20 18.00 0.88 -4.52
C ASP A 20 17.35 2.19 -4.96
N ASP A 21 17.19 2.39 -6.27
CA ASP A 21 16.43 3.52 -6.82
C ASP A 21 14.92 3.22 -6.91
N ARG A 22 14.10 4.24 -6.73
CA ARG A 22 12.66 4.26 -7.00
C ARG A 22 12.39 5.25 -8.12
N TRP A 23 11.72 4.77 -9.17
CA TRP A 23 11.24 5.62 -10.26
C TRP A 23 9.83 6.13 -9.95
N LEU A 24 9.65 7.45 -10.03
CA LEU A 24 8.37 8.12 -9.83
C LEU A 24 7.86 8.64 -11.17
N ALA A 25 6.59 8.37 -11.47
CA ALA A 25 5.90 8.91 -12.62
C ALA A 25 5.33 10.29 -12.27
N ARG A 26 5.85 11.32 -12.93
CA ARG A 26 5.30 12.67 -12.91
C ARG A 26 4.40 12.84 -14.14
N LEU A 27 3.09 12.85 -13.88
CA LEU A 27 2.07 13.06 -14.89
C LEU A 27 2.01 14.55 -15.28
N GLU A 28 1.64 14.84 -16.51
CA GLU A 28 1.30 16.22 -16.88
C GLU A 28 0.17 16.77 -15.98
N PRO A 29 0.15 18.08 -15.67
CA PRO A 29 -0.83 18.64 -14.74
C PRO A 29 -2.29 18.34 -15.11
N ARG A 30 -2.61 18.25 -16.41
CA ARG A 30 -3.95 17.90 -16.89
C ARG A 30 -4.30 16.44 -16.60
N ASP A 31 -3.36 15.54 -16.77
CA ASP A 31 -3.55 14.10 -16.52
C ASP A 31 -3.61 13.82 -15.02
N ALA A 32 -2.79 14.51 -14.22
CA ALA A 32 -2.87 14.45 -12.76
C ALA A 32 -4.26 14.90 -12.25
N ARG A 33 -4.81 16.00 -12.78
CA ARG A 33 -6.18 16.45 -12.46
C ARG A 33 -7.24 15.45 -12.92
N THR A 34 -7.07 14.89 -14.11
CA THR A 34 -7.99 13.88 -14.66
C THR A 34 -7.99 12.63 -13.79
N PHE A 35 -6.81 12.12 -13.44
CA PHE A 35 -6.66 10.94 -12.59
C PHE A 35 -7.29 11.17 -11.22
N ARG A 36 -7.01 12.31 -10.59
CA ARG A 36 -7.66 12.70 -9.33
C ARG A 36 -9.18 12.69 -9.46
N ARG A 37 -9.73 13.39 -10.46
CA ARG A 37 -11.18 13.45 -10.69
C ARG A 37 -11.81 12.06 -10.85
N LEU A 38 -11.12 11.15 -11.52
CA LEU A 38 -11.60 9.77 -11.73
C LEU A 38 -11.58 8.92 -10.46
N VAL A 39 -10.63 9.16 -9.54
CA VAL A 39 -10.51 8.40 -8.29
C VAL A 39 -11.37 8.98 -7.15
N LEU A 40 -11.61 10.30 -7.12
CA LEU A 40 -12.36 10.96 -6.05
C LEU A 40 -13.70 10.29 -5.68
N PRO A 41 -14.57 9.90 -6.64
CA PRO A 41 -15.83 9.23 -6.31
C PRO A 41 -15.67 7.89 -5.58
N LEU A 42 -14.52 7.22 -5.71
CA LEU A 42 -14.24 5.94 -5.07
C LEU A 42 -13.77 6.09 -3.62
N VAL A 43 -13.25 7.26 -3.24
CA VAL A 43 -12.60 7.49 -1.94
C VAL A 43 -13.48 7.07 -0.75
N PRO A 44 -14.76 7.47 -0.65
CA PRO A 44 -15.59 7.08 0.49
C PRO A 44 -15.78 5.56 0.61
N ARG A 45 -15.91 4.86 -0.53
CA ARG A 45 -16.05 3.39 -0.55
C ARG A 45 -14.73 2.72 -0.15
N ILE A 46 -13.61 3.18 -0.71
CA ILE A 46 -12.27 2.68 -0.40
C ILE A 46 -11.98 2.85 1.09
N GLU A 47 -12.18 4.04 1.65
CA GLU A 47 -11.94 4.32 3.07
C GLU A 47 -12.81 3.48 4.01
N ARG A 48 -14.05 3.16 3.64
CA ARG A 48 -14.90 2.21 4.39
C ARG A 48 -14.40 0.78 4.33
N SER A 49 -13.73 0.40 3.24
CA SER A 49 -13.20 -0.95 3.05
C SER A 49 -11.88 -1.17 3.81
N ILE A 50 -11.14 -0.10 4.07
CA ILE A 50 -9.84 -0.12 4.76
C ILE A 50 -10.06 -0.31 6.26
N GLY A 51 -9.55 -1.41 6.80
CA GLY A 51 -9.64 -1.73 8.22
C GLY A 51 -8.79 -0.80 9.12
N PRO A 52 -9.02 -0.85 10.45
CA PRO A 52 -8.28 -0.02 11.42
C PRO A 52 -6.78 -0.36 11.51
N GLY A 53 -6.36 -1.51 10.97
CA GLY A 53 -4.97 -1.95 10.91
C GLY A 53 -4.13 -1.30 9.81
N SER A 54 -4.74 -0.53 8.89
CA SER A 54 -4.01 0.23 7.87
C SER A 54 -3.83 1.70 8.28
N TYR A 55 -2.57 2.13 8.34
CA TYR A 55 -2.18 3.43 8.89
C TYR A 55 -1.75 4.43 7.82
N ALA A 56 -1.17 3.95 6.73
CA ALA A 56 -0.67 4.79 5.65
C ALA A 56 -1.80 5.17 4.68
N VAL A 57 -1.63 6.28 3.97
CA VAL A 57 -2.44 6.65 2.79
C VAL A 57 -3.94 6.61 3.10
N ARG A 58 -4.31 7.19 4.24
CA ARG A 58 -5.71 7.42 4.60
C ARG A 58 -6.15 8.72 3.97
N ALA A 59 -7.22 8.70 3.18
CA ALA A 59 -7.72 9.85 2.46
C ALA A 59 -8.90 10.51 3.17
N ALA A 60 -8.96 11.84 3.12
CA ALA A 60 -10.19 12.59 3.36
C ALA A 60 -11.11 12.49 2.13
N ALA A 61 -12.38 12.89 2.28
CA ALA A 61 -13.38 12.80 1.20
C ALA A 61 -12.97 13.57 -0.08
N ASP A 62 -12.14 14.59 0.06
CA ASP A 62 -11.58 15.38 -1.04
C ASP A 62 -10.33 14.74 -1.69
N GLY A 63 -9.93 13.54 -1.25
CA GLY A 63 -8.78 12.80 -1.73
C GLY A 63 -7.43 13.26 -1.16
N ARG A 64 -7.39 14.19 -0.21
CA ARG A 64 -6.14 14.56 0.48
C ARG A 64 -5.70 13.45 1.42
N LEU A 65 -4.42 13.07 1.35
CA LEU A 65 -3.84 12.08 2.25
C LEU A 65 -3.55 12.67 3.63
N ARG A 66 -3.73 11.87 4.69
CA ARG A 66 -3.33 12.25 6.05
C ARG A 66 -1.82 12.50 6.14
N PRO A 67 -1.38 13.42 7.01
CA PRO A 67 0.04 13.69 7.22
C PRO A 67 0.82 12.45 7.65
N TRP A 68 1.98 12.27 7.03
CA TRP A 68 2.82 11.09 7.19
C TRP A 68 3.39 10.90 8.61
N PRO A 69 3.93 11.92 9.31
CA PRO A 69 4.59 11.72 10.61
C PRO A 69 3.66 11.16 11.70
N GLY A 70 2.43 11.68 11.76
CA GLY A 70 1.42 11.23 12.73
C GLY A 70 0.97 9.79 12.45
N ALA A 71 0.74 9.47 11.18
CA ALA A 71 0.39 8.11 10.76
C ALA A 71 1.50 7.10 11.07
N ARG A 72 2.76 7.44 10.74
CA ARG A 72 3.92 6.56 10.98
C ARG A 72 4.15 6.29 12.46
N SER A 73 3.98 7.31 13.29
CA SER A 73 4.04 7.19 14.74
C SER A 73 2.92 6.30 15.30
N ALA A 74 1.71 6.41 14.76
CA ALA A 74 0.59 5.54 15.13
C ALA A 74 0.84 4.08 14.75
N TRP A 75 1.35 3.82 13.54
CA TRP A 75 1.71 2.49 13.06
C TRP A 75 2.78 1.82 13.93
N ARG A 76 3.89 2.53 14.22
CA ARG A 76 4.96 2.03 15.11
C ARG A 76 4.43 1.68 16.50
N ARG A 77 3.54 2.51 17.06
CA ARG A 77 2.89 2.23 18.35
C ARG A 77 1.97 1.01 18.29
N ALA A 78 1.26 0.82 17.18
CA ALA A 78 0.40 -0.34 16.98
C ALA A 78 1.21 -1.64 16.95
N ILE A 79 2.30 -1.68 16.18
CA ILE A 79 3.23 -2.83 16.16
C ILE A 79 3.72 -3.14 17.57
N ARG A 80 4.29 -2.15 18.27
CA ARG A 80 4.83 -2.37 19.63
C ARG A 80 3.79 -2.96 20.58
N ARG A 81 2.57 -2.42 20.59
CA ARG A 81 1.49 -2.94 21.42
C ARG A 81 1.12 -4.38 21.06
N SER A 82 1.01 -4.68 19.76
CA SER A 82 0.66 -6.03 19.30
C SER A 82 1.74 -7.05 19.59
N LEU A 83 3.02 -6.67 19.58
CA LEU A 83 4.11 -7.57 19.96
C LEU A 83 4.17 -7.82 21.47
N VAL A 84 4.01 -6.79 22.29
CA VAL A 84 4.02 -6.92 23.76
C VAL A 84 2.85 -7.76 24.27
N ALA A 85 1.67 -7.63 23.66
CA ALA A 85 0.48 -8.38 24.05
C ALA A 85 0.54 -9.88 23.72
N ALA A 86 1.57 -10.32 23.00
CA ALA A 86 1.61 -11.60 22.36
C ALA A 86 2.78 -12.42 22.96
N THR A 87 2.53 -13.10 24.08
CA THR A 87 3.47 -14.06 24.67
C THR A 87 3.56 -15.34 23.82
N GLY A 88 4.78 -15.86 23.59
CA GLY A 88 4.99 -17.05 22.76
C GLY A 88 4.60 -16.86 21.28
N SER A 89 4.80 -15.67 20.74
CA SER A 89 4.22 -15.27 19.47
C SER A 89 5.09 -15.55 18.27
N ILE A 90 4.40 -15.78 17.16
CA ILE A 90 4.98 -15.68 15.84
C ILE A 90 4.65 -14.30 15.27
N VAL A 91 5.69 -13.62 14.82
CA VAL A 91 5.59 -12.37 14.07
C VAL A 91 5.96 -12.65 12.62
N ILE A 92 5.10 -12.29 11.70
CA ILE A 92 5.40 -12.35 10.27
C ILE A 92 5.45 -10.93 9.74
N VAL A 93 6.59 -10.55 9.16
CA VAL A 93 6.78 -9.30 8.44
C VAL A 93 6.88 -9.63 6.97
N SER A 94 6.09 -8.98 6.13
CA SER A 94 6.06 -9.18 4.69
C SER A 94 5.86 -7.85 3.97
N ASP A 95 6.09 -7.89 2.66
CA ASP A 95 5.83 -6.81 1.71
C ASP A 95 5.02 -7.38 0.53
N VAL A 96 4.43 -6.52 -0.29
CA VAL A 96 3.80 -6.92 -1.56
C VAL A 96 4.79 -6.70 -2.68
N ARG A 97 5.06 -7.75 -3.47
CA ARG A 97 6.01 -7.66 -4.58
C ARG A 97 5.52 -6.66 -5.62
N ASP A 98 6.35 -5.69 -5.95
CA ASP A 98 6.09 -4.66 -6.97
C ASP A 98 4.65 -4.12 -6.90
N CYS A 99 4.22 -3.72 -5.69
CA CYS A 99 2.81 -3.45 -5.39
C CYS A 99 2.11 -2.60 -6.47
N TYR A 100 2.63 -1.40 -6.76
CA TYR A 100 2.03 -0.49 -7.74
C TYR A 100 2.07 -1.05 -9.18
N PRO A 101 3.22 -1.51 -9.71
CA PRO A 101 3.29 -2.16 -11.01
C PRO A 101 2.37 -3.37 -11.19
N SER A 102 2.07 -4.09 -10.11
CA SER A 102 1.29 -5.33 -10.16
C SER A 102 -0.23 -5.12 -10.07
N VAL A 103 -0.69 -3.90 -9.77
CA VAL A 103 -2.14 -3.61 -9.79
C VAL A 103 -2.64 -3.58 -11.24
N GLY A 104 -3.23 -4.70 -11.67
CA GLY A 104 -3.87 -4.85 -12.98
C GLY A 104 -5.39 -4.70 -12.95
N GLU A 105 -6.04 -5.00 -14.08
CA GLU A 105 -7.49 -4.83 -14.28
C GLU A 105 -8.31 -5.59 -13.22
N ARG A 106 -7.96 -6.84 -12.92
CA ARG A 106 -8.62 -7.67 -11.90
C ARG A 106 -8.65 -7.00 -10.52
N ALA A 107 -7.55 -6.38 -10.10
CA ALA A 107 -7.47 -5.67 -8.82
C ALA A 107 -8.35 -4.41 -8.83
N LEU A 108 -8.38 -3.68 -9.95
CA LEU A 108 -9.19 -2.46 -10.12
C LEU A 108 -10.71 -2.79 -10.14
N GLU A 109 -11.09 -3.89 -10.77
CA GLU A 109 -12.47 -4.39 -10.76
C GLU A 109 -12.95 -4.72 -9.34
N ALA A 110 -12.10 -5.35 -8.53
CA ALA A 110 -12.44 -5.72 -7.15
C ALA A 110 -12.79 -4.51 -6.27
N ILE A 111 -12.25 -3.32 -6.58
CA ILE A 111 -12.57 -2.07 -5.87
C ILE A 111 -13.66 -1.24 -6.56
N GLY A 112 -14.20 -1.72 -7.69
CA GLY A 112 -15.27 -1.07 -8.44
C GLY A 112 -14.80 0.14 -9.23
N CYS A 113 -13.59 0.11 -9.79
CA CYS A 113 -13.13 1.17 -10.69
C CYS A 113 -14.04 1.32 -11.91
N SER A 114 -14.31 2.57 -12.32
CA SER A 114 -15.12 2.82 -13.50
C SER A 114 -14.37 2.46 -14.79
N ARG A 115 -15.11 2.23 -15.87
CA ARG A 115 -14.53 1.96 -17.19
C ARG A 115 -13.67 3.13 -17.69
N GLU A 116 -14.04 4.36 -17.35
CA GLU A 116 -13.28 5.58 -17.68
C GLU A 116 -11.93 5.60 -16.96
N LEU A 117 -11.89 5.22 -15.68
CA LEU A 117 -10.64 5.08 -14.94
C LEU A 117 -9.77 3.96 -15.50
N GLY A 118 -10.35 2.79 -15.79
CA GLY A 118 -9.62 1.68 -16.41
C GLY A 118 -9.02 2.07 -17.77
N SER A 119 -9.79 2.79 -18.59
CA SER A 119 -9.30 3.26 -19.90
C SER A 119 -8.20 4.32 -19.77
N PHE A 120 -8.31 5.23 -18.80
CA PHE A 120 -7.25 6.19 -18.50
C PHE A 120 -5.94 5.50 -18.06
N LEU A 121 -6.03 4.46 -17.20
CA LEU A 121 -4.86 3.69 -16.78
C LEU A 121 -4.25 2.87 -17.92
N ARG A 122 -5.07 2.32 -18.83
CA ARG A 122 -4.56 1.69 -20.07
C ARG A 122 -3.81 2.67 -20.96
N ALA A 123 -4.33 3.88 -21.15
CA ALA A 123 -3.61 4.90 -21.91
C ALA A 123 -2.27 5.29 -21.26
N LEU A 124 -2.18 5.30 -19.93
CA LEU A 124 -0.89 5.46 -19.23
C LEU A 124 0.04 4.26 -19.45
N ALA A 125 -0.50 3.05 -19.53
CA ALA A 125 0.26 1.84 -19.84
C ALA A 125 0.82 1.86 -21.26
N ASP A 126 0.04 2.32 -22.25
CA ASP A 126 0.50 2.55 -23.62
C ASP A 126 1.62 3.60 -23.67
N ALA A 127 1.65 4.54 -22.71
CA ALA A 127 2.72 5.51 -22.51
C ALA A 127 3.89 5.00 -21.64
N GLY A 128 3.93 3.71 -21.30
CA GLY A 128 5.04 3.06 -20.61
C GLY A 128 4.90 2.92 -19.08
N VAL A 129 3.75 3.28 -18.48
CA VAL A 129 3.50 3.07 -17.04
C VAL A 129 2.99 1.65 -16.78
N ARG A 130 3.74 0.84 -16.04
CA ARG A 130 3.23 -0.46 -15.59
C ARG A 130 2.31 -0.30 -14.38
N GLY A 131 1.12 -0.90 -14.42
CA GLY A 131 0.15 -0.89 -13.33
C GLY A 131 -0.27 0.53 -12.93
N LEU A 132 -0.23 0.82 -11.63
CA LEU A 132 -0.45 2.17 -11.12
C LEU A 132 0.84 3.02 -11.21
N PRO A 133 0.77 4.30 -11.65
CA PRO A 133 1.93 5.18 -11.63
C PRO A 133 2.38 5.41 -10.19
N VAL A 134 3.66 5.21 -9.89
CA VAL A 134 4.23 5.49 -8.57
C VAL A 134 4.43 7.00 -8.41
N GLY A 135 3.92 7.58 -7.33
CA GLY A 135 4.07 9.01 -7.02
C GLY A 135 2.74 9.73 -6.82
N PRO A 136 1.81 9.72 -7.78
CA PRO A 136 0.52 10.38 -7.62
C PRO A 136 -0.31 9.82 -6.46
N ASP A 137 -0.86 10.71 -5.62
CA ASP A 137 -1.77 10.34 -4.52
C ASP A 137 -2.93 9.42 -4.93
N PRO A 138 -3.59 9.60 -6.10
CA PRO A 138 -4.67 8.69 -6.50
C PRO A 138 -4.23 7.22 -6.62
N SER A 139 -3.00 6.94 -7.06
CA SER A 139 -2.46 5.58 -7.08
C SER A 139 -2.37 4.98 -5.69
N ALA A 140 -1.95 5.78 -4.72
CA ALA A 140 -1.86 5.41 -3.31
C ALA A 140 -3.22 4.94 -2.78
N ILE A 141 -4.26 5.73 -3.07
CA ILE A 141 -5.63 5.47 -2.63
C ILE A 141 -6.14 4.17 -3.24
N LEU A 142 -5.94 3.98 -4.55
CA LEU A 142 -6.33 2.75 -5.25
C LEU A 142 -5.60 1.53 -4.68
N ALA A 143 -4.28 1.59 -4.52
CA ALA A 143 -3.49 0.52 -3.93
C ALA A 143 -3.99 0.15 -2.51
N ASN A 144 -4.29 1.15 -1.67
CA ASN A 144 -4.80 0.89 -0.32
C ASN A 144 -6.17 0.20 -0.32
N GLY A 145 -7.04 0.57 -1.27
CA GLY A 145 -8.34 -0.09 -1.48
C GLY A 145 -8.21 -1.53 -1.97
N VAL A 146 -7.27 -1.80 -2.88
CA VAL A 146 -6.98 -3.16 -3.39
C VAL A 146 -6.51 -4.05 -2.24
N LEU A 147 -5.51 -3.60 -1.48
CA LEU A 147 -4.94 -4.37 -0.38
C LEU A 147 -5.92 -4.61 0.78
N ALA A 148 -6.94 -3.76 0.92
CA ALA A 148 -8.00 -3.96 1.92
C ALA A 148 -8.76 -5.28 1.72
N HIS A 149 -8.80 -5.85 0.51
CA HIS A 149 -9.38 -7.19 0.29
C HIS A 149 -8.59 -8.28 0.99
N ALA A 150 -7.27 -8.33 0.78
CA ALA A 150 -6.40 -9.28 1.46
C ALA A 150 -6.42 -9.07 2.99
N ASP A 151 -6.50 -7.82 3.46
CA ASP A 151 -6.60 -7.50 4.88
C ASP A 151 -7.85 -8.11 5.55
N ARG A 152 -9.00 -8.10 4.84
CA ARG A 152 -10.25 -8.68 5.35
C ARG A 152 -10.17 -10.19 5.49
N LEU A 153 -9.57 -10.88 4.50
CA LEU A 153 -9.40 -12.33 4.56
C LEU A 153 -8.49 -12.75 5.71
N ALA A 154 -7.40 -12.01 5.93
CA ALA A 154 -6.53 -12.23 7.07
C ALA A 154 -7.24 -12.02 8.42
N ALA A 155 -8.00 -10.91 8.52
CA ALA A 155 -8.80 -10.63 9.70
C ALA A 155 -9.84 -11.74 9.99
N ALA A 156 -10.49 -12.26 8.95
CA ALA A 156 -11.43 -13.38 9.06
C ALA A 156 -10.74 -14.69 9.50
N ALA A 157 -9.46 -14.86 9.17
CA ALA A 157 -8.63 -15.98 9.64
C ALA A 157 -8.08 -15.80 11.07
N GLY A 158 -8.47 -14.73 11.77
CA GLY A 158 -8.28 -14.57 13.21
C GLY A 158 -7.11 -13.66 13.62
N CYS A 159 -6.39 -13.04 12.68
CA CYS A 159 -5.38 -12.03 13.00
C CYS A 159 -5.47 -10.85 12.01
N ARG A 160 -5.66 -9.64 12.56
CA ARG A 160 -5.74 -8.42 11.76
C ARG A 160 -4.33 -7.96 11.39
N PRO A 161 -4.04 -7.69 10.11
CA PRO A 161 -2.74 -7.14 9.72
C PRO A 161 -2.56 -5.72 10.24
N ILE A 162 -1.30 -5.37 10.55
CA ILE A 162 -0.86 -4.00 10.80
C ILE A 162 -0.07 -3.55 9.56
N ARG A 163 -0.68 -2.71 8.73
CA ARG A 163 -0.20 -2.42 7.37
C ARG A 163 0.22 -0.96 7.20
N TRP A 164 1.32 -0.79 6.48
CA TRP A 164 1.86 0.47 5.98
C TRP A 164 2.04 0.37 4.46
N VAL A 165 1.02 0.77 3.70
CA VAL A 165 0.98 0.58 2.23
C VAL A 165 1.15 -0.91 1.89
N ASP A 166 2.29 -1.32 1.37
CA ASP A 166 2.68 -2.67 0.97
C ASP A 166 3.34 -3.47 2.10
N ASP A 167 3.98 -2.79 3.06
CA ASP A 167 4.53 -3.43 4.26
C ASP A 167 3.40 -3.93 5.19
N VAL A 168 3.44 -5.20 5.58
CA VAL A 168 2.46 -5.80 6.47
C VAL A 168 3.11 -6.58 7.61
N VAL A 169 2.53 -6.45 8.81
CA VAL A 169 2.93 -7.21 10.00
C VAL A 169 1.74 -8.00 10.54
N PHE A 170 1.96 -9.29 10.78
CA PHE A 170 1.05 -10.17 11.50
C PHE A 170 1.68 -10.52 12.84
N ALA A 171 0.94 -10.32 13.92
CA ALA A 171 1.35 -10.70 15.27
C ALA A 171 0.14 -11.33 15.97
N ALA A 172 0.30 -12.55 16.45
CA ALA A 172 -0.73 -13.28 17.17
C ALA A 172 -0.10 -14.09 18.30
N ALA A 173 -0.84 -14.26 19.40
CA ALA A 173 -0.45 -15.16 20.47
C ALA A 173 -0.46 -16.61 19.98
N GLY A 174 0.65 -17.31 20.18
CA GLY A 174 0.83 -18.69 19.72
C GLY A 174 1.05 -18.85 18.21
N PRO A 175 1.51 -20.03 17.78
CA PRO A 175 2.06 -20.22 16.44
C PRO A 175 1.02 -20.22 15.31
N GLY A 176 -0.21 -20.64 15.59
CA GLY A 176 -1.20 -20.88 14.52
C GLY A 176 -1.88 -19.61 13.98
N GLY A 177 -2.03 -18.56 14.78
CA GLY A 177 -2.85 -17.39 14.42
C GLY A 177 -2.23 -16.54 13.31
N ALA A 178 -0.95 -16.21 13.45
CA ALA A 178 -0.23 -15.37 12.50
C ALA A 178 -0.06 -16.07 11.15
N ILE A 179 0.30 -17.37 11.17
CA ILE A 179 0.48 -18.18 9.97
C ILE A 179 -0.83 -18.30 9.18
N ARG A 180 -1.94 -18.69 9.82
CA ARG A 180 -3.24 -18.80 9.14
C ARG A 180 -3.69 -17.50 8.50
N ALA A 181 -3.49 -16.38 9.20
CA ALA A 181 -3.84 -15.07 8.68
C ALA A 181 -2.93 -14.63 7.53
N PHE A 182 -1.63 -14.90 7.61
CA PHE A 182 -0.71 -14.66 6.51
C PHE A 182 -1.05 -15.49 5.28
N ASP A 183 -1.39 -16.77 5.43
CA ASP A 183 -1.83 -17.61 4.31
C ASP A 183 -3.14 -17.10 3.70
N ALA A 184 -4.09 -16.66 4.51
CA ALA A 184 -5.32 -16.04 4.04
C ALA A 184 -5.07 -14.71 3.31
N TRP A 185 -4.11 -13.91 3.80
CA TRP A 185 -3.66 -12.70 3.14
C TRP A 185 -3.04 -13.00 1.76
N ARG A 186 -2.13 -13.98 1.68
CA ARG A 186 -1.51 -14.42 0.41
C ARG A 186 -2.55 -14.89 -0.60
N ARG A 187 -3.54 -15.68 -0.16
CA ARG A 187 -4.67 -16.07 -1.04
C ARG A 187 -5.44 -14.84 -1.54
N GLY A 188 -5.71 -13.88 -0.65
CA GLY A 188 -6.35 -12.62 -1.01
C GLY A 188 -5.55 -11.78 -2.01
N LEU A 189 -4.23 -11.76 -1.91
CA LEU A 189 -3.38 -11.13 -2.92
C LEU A 189 -3.46 -11.87 -4.26
N ALA A 190 -3.34 -13.19 -4.26
CA ALA A 190 -3.42 -14.00 -5.47
C ALA A 190 -4.77 -13.84 -6.19
N GLU A 191 -5.87 -13.70 -5.43
CA GLU A 191 -7.20 -13.36 -5.95
C GLU A 191 -7.28 -12.00 -6.67
N LEU A 192 -6.27 -11.14 -6.51
CA LEU A 192 -6.17 -9.83 -7.16
C LEU A 192 -5.07 -9.80 -8.24
N GLY A 193 -4.34 -10.91 -8.43
CA GLY A 193 -3.14 -10.96 -9.27
C GLY A 193 -1.92 -10.32 -8.63
N LEU A 194 -1.89 -10.21 -7.30
CA LEU A 194 -0.76 -9.71 -6.51
C LEU A 194 -0.05 -10.87 -5.80
N GLU A 195 1.18 -10.62 -5.36
CA GLU A 195 2.00 -11.61 -4.67
C GLU A 195 2.69 -11.01 -3.44
N ALA A 196 2.86 -11.84 -2.40
CA ALA A 196 3.75 -11.52 -1.31
C ALA A 196 5.20 -11.52 -1.80
N HIS A 197 6.02 -10.64 -1.24
CA HIS A 197 7.44 -10.61 -1.54
C HIS A 197 8.17 -11.67 -0.69
N ASP A 198 8.19 -12.92 -1.14
CA ASP A 198 8.81 -14.04 -0.40
C ASP A 198 10.25 -13.73 0.05
N GLY A 199 11.07 -13.08 -0.79
CA GLY A 199 12.45 -12.69 -0.43
C GLY A 199 12.59 -11.62 0.68
N LYS A 200 11.50 -10.93 1.03
CA LYS A 200 11.43 -9.98 2.16
C LYS A 200 10.56 -10.50 3.30
N THR A 201 9.87 -11.62 3.09
CA THR A 201 9.02 -12.24 4.09
C THR A 201 9.90 -12.87 5.15
N ARG A 202 9.69 -12.49 6.41
CA ARG A 202 10.44 -13.00 7.55
C ARG A 202 9.50 -13.36 8.68
N MET A 203 9.81 -14.47 9.33
CA MET A 203 9.10 -14.96 10.50
C MET A 203 10.04 -14.90 11.71
N PHE A 204 9.54 -14.37 12.82
CA PHE A 204 10.30 -14.20 14.05
C PHE A 204 9.55 -14.85 15.21
N THR A 205 10.30 -15.52 16.08
CA THR A 205 9.83 -15.99 17.39
C THR A 205 10.35 -15.12 18.53
N ASP A 206 11.36 -14.29 18.26
CA ASP A 206 11.87 -13.27 19.17
C ASP A 206 11.30 -11.88 18.84
N ILE A 207 10.77 -11.19 19.85
CA ILE A 207 10.14 -9.88 19.70
C ILE A 207 11.19 -8.79 19.46
N GLY A 208 12.39 -8.91 20.04
CA GLY A 208 13.48 -7.95 19.87
C GLY A 208 13.99 -7.95 18.42
N GLU A 209 14.22 -9.13 17.86
CA GLU A 209 14.58 -9.31 16.45
C GLU A 209 13.51 -8.77 15.51
N ALA A 210 12.23 -9.07 15.80
CA ALA A 210 11.11 -8.54 15.01
C ALA A 210 11.08 -7.00 15.04
N LEU A 211 11.23 -6.38 16.21
CA LEU A 211 11.24 -4.92 16.37
C LEU A 211 12.43 -4.29 15.64
N PHE A 212 13.61 -4.91 15.71
CA PHE A 212 14.80 -4.43 15.01
C PHE A 212 14.62 -4.50 13.49
N ALA A 213 14.10 -5.61 12.96
CA ALA A 213 13.83 -5.77 11.54
C ALA A 213 12.78 -4.76 11.04
N ILE A 214 11.70 -4.54 11.79
CA ILE A 214 10.66 -3.55 11.43
C ILE A 214 11.19 -2.12 11.53
N GLY A 215 12.05 -1.83 12.51
CA GLY A 215 12.68 -0.52 12.71
C GLY A 215 13.65 -0.13 11.60
N THR A 216 14.49 -1.08 11.17
CA THR A 216 15.47 -0.90 10.09
C THR A 216 14.82 -0.86 8.70
N SER A 217 13.72 -1.59 8.51
CA SER A 217 12.89 -1.50 7.29
C SER A 217 12.19 -0.14 7.16
N GLY A 218 12.24 0.71 8.20
CA GLY A 218 11.54 1.98 8.28
C GLY A 218 12.39 3.25 8.16
N GLY A 219 13.63 3.15 7.67
CA GLY A 219 14.52 4.29 7.46
C GLY A 219 13.92 5.31 6.50
N SER A 220 13.48 6.43 7.03
CA SER A 220 13.14 7.63 6.27
C SER A 220 13.22 8.81 7.23
N ASP A 221 14.40 9.43 7.28
CA ASP A 221 14.52 10.83 7.65
C ASP A 221 13.83 11.63 6.54
N VAL A 222 12.68 12.21 6.85
CA VAL A 222 11.97 13.16 5.99
C VAL A 222 11.68 14.39 6.82
N ARG A 223 12.04 15.56 6.28
CA ARG A 223 11.86 16.86 6.90
C ARG A 223 10.37 17.17 7.12
N HIS A 224 10.10 17.98 8.13
CA HIS A 224 8.77 18.48 8.46
C HIS A 224 8.17 19.25 7.27
N GLY A 225 7.02 18.82 6.75
CA GLY A 225 6.23 19.61 5.80
C GLY A 225 5.30 18.83 4.88
N ASP A 226 5.59 17.56 4.60
CA ASP A 226 5.05 16.96 3.38
C ASP A 226 3.72 16.23 3.48
N HIS A 227 2.80 16.63 2.60
CA HIS A 227 1.59 15.91 2.24
C HIS A 227 1.88 15.07 0.98
N GLY A 228 1.84 13.74 1.09
CA GLY A 228 2.05 12.81 -0.03
C GLY A 228 2.74 11.51 0.40
N ILE A 229 2.76 10.50 -0.48
CA ILE A 229 3.54 9.26 -0.26
C ILE A 229 5.05 9.55 -0.16
N ILE A 230 5.48 10.69 -0.69
CA ILE A 230 6.87 11.10 -0.83
C ILE A 230 6.95 12.60 -0.54
N PRO A 231 7.98 13.06 0.21
CA PRO A 231 8.19 14.49 0.41
C PRO A 231 8.34 15.28 -0.88
N GLU A 232 7.55 16.34 -1.05
CA GLU A 232 7.78 17.38 -2.05
C GLU A 232 8.98 18.25 -1.58
N PRO A 233 9.71 18.92 -2.49
CA PRO A 233 10.93 19.65 -2.14
C PRO A 233 10.74 20.82 -1.16
#